data_AF-A0A968K7U0-F1
#
_entry.id   AF-A0A968K7U0-F1
#
_cell.length_a   1.000
_cell.length_b   1.000
_cell.length_c   1.000
_cell.angle_alpha   90.00
_cell.angle_beta   90.00
_cell.angle_gamma   90.00
#
_symmetry.space_group_name_H-M   'P 1'
#
loop_
_entity.id
_entity.type
_entity.pdbx_description
1 polymer ?
#
loop_
_entity_poly.entity_id
_entity_poly.type
_entity_poly.pdbx_seq_one_letter_code
_entity_poly.pdbx_strand_id
1 'polypeptide(L)'
;MLSYFAGFEEGNNVWDSGNAVLMFSMGEFQAVDLRKRGYNVEYIIPKEGGIGWLDTWAMSKGAKDSDCAHAWVDFFLQPWVGELMTEKYGYGNTTSKTEGLDYADRLTW
;
A
#
# COMPACT_ATOMS: atom_id res chain seq x y z
N MET A 1 17.95 -2.63 -18.26
CA MET A 1 17.12 -3.79 -18.66
C MET A 1 15.67 -3.46 -18.33
N LEU A 2 14.74 -3.65 -19.26
CA LEU A 2 13.30 -3.52 -18.95
C LEU A 2 12.82 -4.88 -18.44
N SER A 3 12.19 -4.90 -17.26
CA SER A 3 11.60 -6.09 -16.64
C SER A 3 10.19 -5.77 -16.16
N TYR A 4 9.40 -6.81 -15.91
CA TYR A 4 8.06 -6.72 -15.34
C TYR A 4 7.95 -7.59 -14.10
N PHE A 5 6.97 -7.29 -13.26
CA PHE A 5 6.61 -8.07 -12.08
C PHE A 5 5.11 -7.90 -11.81
N ALA A 6 4.50 -8.85 -11.12
CA ALA A 6 3.10 -8.81 -10.72
C ALA A 6 2.93 -8.78 -9.19
N GLY A 7 3.91 -9.32 -8.45
CA GLY A 7 3.88 -9.39 -6.99
C GLY A 7 4.81 -8.39 -6.32
N PHE A 8 4.48 -8.02 -5.08
CA PHE A 8 5.33 -7.17 -4.24
C PHE A 8 6.74 -7.76 -4.06
N GLU A 9 6.82 -9.03 -3.68
CA GLU A 9 8.10 -9.74 -3.49
C GLU A 9 8.87 -9.88 -4.80
N GLU A 10 8.17 -10.18 -5.90
CA GLU A 10 8.79 -10.26 -7.22
C GLU A 10 9.41 -8.91 -7.62
N GLY A 11 8.70 -7.80 -7.40
CA GLY A 11 9.22 -6.45 -7.61
C GLY A 11 10.47 -6.17 -6.78
N ASN A 12 10.51 -6.61 -5.51
CA ASN A 12 11.70 -6.44 -4.67
C ASN A 12 12.87 -7.31 -5.15
N ASN A 13 12.59 -8.52 -5.65
CA ASN A 13 13.62 -9.39 -6.21
C ASN A 13 14.24 -8.83 -7.50
N VAL A 14 13.55 -7.96 -8.24
CA VAL A 14 14.14 -7.22 -9.37
C VAL A 14 15.26 -6.28 -8.91
N TRP A 15 15.17 -5.72 -7.71
CA TRP A 15 16.26 -4.91 -7.14
C TRP A 15 17.46 -5.76 -6.77
N ASP A 16 17.24 -6.98 -6.27
CA ASP A 16 18.28 -7.94 -5.93
C ASP A 16 19.11 -8.38 -7.15
N SER A 17 18.56 -8.26 -8.36
CA SER A 17 19.32 -8.52 -9.59
C SER A 17 20.32 -7.40 -9.95
N GLY A 18 20.39 -6.31 -9.17
CA GLY A 18 21.42 -5.27 -9.26
C GLY A 18 21.32 -4.29 -10.43
N ASN A 19 20.23 -4.32 -11.21
CA ASN A 19 20.09 -3.53 -12.45
C ASN A 19 18.91 -2.53 -12.43
N ALA A 20 18.17 -2.45 -11.33
CA ALA A 20 17.08 -1.50 -11.18
C ALA A 20 17.59 -0.17 -10.62
N VAL A 21 17.23 0.93 -11.29
CA VAL A 21 17.46 2.31 -10.83
C VAL A 21 16.16 3.09 -10.67
N LEU A 22 15.08 2.58 -11.27
CA LEU A 22 13.73 3.11 -11.21
C LEU A 22 12.75 1.95 -11.36
N MET A 23 11.67 2.01 -10.60
CA MET A 23 10.60 1.01 -10.62
C MET A 23 9.27 1.72 -10.39
N PHE A 24 8.22 1.28 -11.08
CA PHE A 24 6.86 1.65 -10.70
C PHE A 24 6.52 0.93 -9.38
N SER A 25 6.43 1.65 -8.28
CA SER A 25 6.22 1.05 -6.96
C SER A 25 4.76 0.61 -6.75
N MET A 26 4.55 -0.50 -6.04
CA MET A 26 3.25 -0.94 -5.53
C MET A 26 2.83 -0.15 -4.26
N GLY A 27 3.41 1.02 -4.04
CA GLY A 27 3.13 1.92 -2.89
C GLY A 27 4.34 2.29 -2.05
N GLU A 28 4.10 3.11 -1.05
CA GLU A 28 5.12 3.64 -0.14
C GLU A 28 5.83 2.52 0.64
N PHE A 29 5.09 1.46 0.97
CA PHE A 29 5.59 0.32 1.73
C PHE A 29 6.66 -0.47 0.97
N GLN A 30 6.71 -0.40 -0.36
CA GLN A 30 7.79 -1.04 -1.13
C GLN A 30 9.14 -0.37 -0.88
N ALA A 31 9.16 0.96 -0.78
CA ALA A 31 10.37 1.67 -0.41
C ALA A 31 10.78 1.38 1.04
N VAL A 32 9.83 1.18 1.95
CA VAL A 32 10.14 0.74 3.33
C VAL A 32 10.82 -0.63 3.35
N ASP A 33 10.29 -1.61 2.60
CA ASP A 33 10.90 -2.95 2.54
C ASP A 33 12.27 -2.94 1.87
N LEU A 34 12.42 -2.23 0.75
CA LEU A 34 13.71 -2.10 0.06
C LEU A 34 14.77 -1.40 0.93
N ARG A 35 14.40 -0.38 1.71
CA ARG A 35 15.31 0.23 2.69
C ARG A 35 15.71 -0.75 3.79
N LYS A 36 14.78 -1.57 4.30
CA LYS A 36 15.09 -2.65 5.27
C LYS A 36 16.04 -3.69 4.69
N ARG A 37 16.00 -3.93 3.38
CA ARG A 37 16.92 -4.78 2.63
C ARG A 37 18.29 -4.12 2.35
N GLY A 38 18.49 -2.86 2.72
CA GLY A 38 19.76 -2.14 2.57
C GLY A 38 19.90 -1.31 1.30
N TYR A 39 18.83 -1.18 0.50
CA TYR A 39 18.84 -0.34 -0.69
C TYR A 39 18.66 1.13 -0.33
N ASN A 40 19.45 2.01 -0.95
CA ASN A 40 19.27 3.45 -0.88
C ASN A 40 18.23 3.92 -1.90
N VAL A 41 16.95 3.79 -1.54
CA VAL A 41 15.82 4.15 -2.41
C VAL A 41 14.93 5.21 -1.78
N GLU A 42 14.33 6.02 -2.64
CA GLU A 42 13.30 6.99 -2.27
C GLU A 42 12.02 6.73 -3.07
N TYR A 43 10.88 6.97 -2.43
CA TYR A 43 9.58 6.96 -3.09
C TYR A 43 9.21 8.39 -3.48
N ILE A 44 8.86 8.60 -4.75
CA ILE A 44 8.49 9.91 -5.28
C ILE A 44 7.18 9.80 -6.06
N ILE A 45 6.37 10.85 -6.00
CA ILE A 45 5.25 11.04 -6.91
C ILE A 45 5.71 11.96 -8.05
N PRO A 46 5.60 11.53 -9.33
CA PRO A 46 5.94 12.36 -10.48
C PRO A 46 5.13 13.67 -10.53
N LYS A 47 5.67 14.69 -11.19
CA LYS A 47 5.00 16.00 -11.31
C LYS A 47 3.68 15.92 -12.10
N GLU A 48 3.55 14.90 -12.96
CA GLU A 48 2.36 14.60 -13.74
C GLU A 48 1.24 13.97 -12.89
N GLY A 49 1.55 13.55 -11.65
CA GLY A 49 0.63 12.83 -10.77
C GLY A 49 1.08 11.40 -10.51
N GLY A 50 0.48 10.79 -9.49
CA GLY A 50 0.66 9.39 -9.14
C GLY A 50 -0.67 8.65 -9.24
N ILE A 51 -0.60 7.34 -9.49
CA ILE A 51 -1.77 6.47 -9.41
C ILE A 51 -1.97 6.14 -7.93
N GLY A 52 -3.16 6.43 -7.42
CA GLY A 52 -3.61 5.96 -6.11
C GLY A 52 -4.57 4.79 -6.24
N TRP A 53 -4.78 4.09 -5.14
CA TRP A 53 -5.81 3.06 -5.01
C TRP A 53 -6.56 3.24 -3.69
N LEU A 54 -7.80 2.77 -3.69
CA LEU A 54 -8.63 2.67 -2.51
C LEU A 54 -9.11 1.23 -2.40
N ASP A 55 -8.54 0.50 -1.44
CA ASP A 55 -8.97 -0.86 -1.14
C ASP A 55 -10.22 -0.82 -0.27
N THR A 56 -11.23 -1.60 -0.65
CA THR A 56 -12.50 -1.68 0.08
C THR A 56 -12.88 -3.12 0.34
N TRP A 57 -13.47 -3.35 1.52
CA TRP A 57 -14.12 -4.62 1.81
C TRP A 57 -15.45 -4.70 1.06
N ALA A 58 -15.65 -5.81 0.35
CA ALA A 58 -16.92 -6.14 -0.27
C ALA A 58 -17.38 -7.52 0.18
N MET A 59 -18.64 -7.65 0.57
CA MET A 59 -19.23 -8.95 0.87
C MET A 59 -19.67 -9.63 -0.42
N SER A 60 -19.19 -10.84 -0.65
CA SER A 60 -19.64 -11.63 -1.80
C SER A 60 -21.09 -12.09 -1.59
N LYS A 61 -21.86 -12.21 -2.69
CA LYS A 61 -23.23 -12.73 -2.65
C LYS A 61 -23.34 -14.14 -2.04
N GLY A 62 -22.25 -14.90 -2.05
CA GLY A 62 -22.17 -16.27 -1.51
C GLY A 62 -21.66 -16.37 -0.08
N ALA A 63 -21.50 -15.25 0.64
CA ALA A 63 -21.08 -15.27 2.04
C ALA A 63 -22.07 -16.10 2.88
N LYS A 64 -21.57 -17.19 3.49
CA LYS A 64 -22.40 -18.11 4.26
C LYS A 64 -22.70 -17.61 5.68
N ASP A 65 -21.86 -16.73 6.18
CA ASP A 65 -21.96 -16.14 7.51
C ASP A 65 -21.82 -14.62 7.38
N SER A 66 -22.95 -13.95 7.20
CA SER A 66 -23.01 -12.49 7.05
C SER A 66 -22.64 -11.75 8.32
N ASP A 67 -22.98 -12.32 9.48
CA ASP A 67 -22.78 -11.66 10.77
C ASP A 67 -21.29 -11.64 11.12
N CYS A 68 -20.58 -12.75 10.88
CA CYS A 68 -19.14 -12.79 11.00
C CYS A 68 -18.45 -11.83 10.01
N ALA A 69 -18.93 -11.75 8.76
CA ALA A 69 -18.38 -10.84 7.77
C ALA A 69 -18.54 -9.37 8.16
N HIS A 70 -19.72 -8.97 8.67
CA HIS A 70 -19.93 -7.63 9.20
C HIS A 70 -19.06 -7.36 10.42
N ALA A 71 -19.01 -8.27 11.39
CA ALA A 71 -18.18 -8.12 12.59
C ALA A 71 -16.69 -7.95 12.25
N TRP A 72 -16.21 -8.61 11.20
CA TRP A 72 -14.85 -8.43 10.69
C TRP A 72 -14.62 -7.03 10.14
N VAL A 73 -15.53 -6.53 9.30
CA VAL A 73 -15.44 -5.16 8.76
C VAL A 73 -15.49 -4.14 9.88
N ASP A 74 -16.42 -4.28 10.82
CA ASP A 74 -16.58 -3.38 11.97
C ASP A 74 -15.32 -3.37 12.86
N PHE A 75 -14.65 -4.52 13.02
CA PHE A 75 -13.38 -4.62 13.73
C PHE A 75 -12.28 -3.82 13.02
N PHE A 76 -12.13 -3.96 11.70
CA PHE A 76 -11.12 -3.21 10.94
C PHE A 76 -11.39 -1.70 10.88
N LEU A 77 -12.65 -1.28 11.05
CA LEU A 77 -13.03 0.12 11.13
C LEU A 77 -12.82 0.73 12.53
N GLN A 78 -12.36 -0.03 13.52
CA GLN A 78 -11.98 0.54 14.81
C GLN A 78 -10.69 1.37 14.66
N PRO A 79 -10.63 2.62 15.20
CA PRO A 79 -9.48 3.50 15.01
C PRO A 79 -8.12 2.89 15.40
N TRP A 80 -8.07 2.18 16.54
CA TRP A 80 -6.84 1.55 17.01
C TRP A 80 -6.35 0.42 16.10
N VAL A 81 -7.24 -0.25 15.36
CA VAL A 81 -6.86 -1.28 14.38
C VAL A 81 -6.21 -0.62 13.17
N GLY A 82 -6.80 0.47 12.68
CA GLY A 82 -6.23 1.29 11.61
C GLY A 82 -4.83 1.82 11.97
N GLU A 83 -4.69 2.39 13.17
CA GLU A 83 -3.40 2.87 13.69
C GLU A 83 -2.36 1.76 13.77
N LEU A 84 -2.72 0.60 14.35
CA LEU A 84 -1.82 -0.56 14.43
C LEU A 84 -1.34 -1.03 13.06
N MET A 85 -2.24 -1.04 12.06
CA MET A 85 -1.89 -1.43 10.69
C MET A 85 -0.94 -0.42 10.04
N THR A 86 -1.18 0.88 10.24
CA THR A 86 -0.30 1.95 9.77
C THR A 86 1.07 1.86 10.41
N GLU A 87 1.17 1.71 11.73
CA GLU A 87 2.46 1.63 12.43
C GLU A 87 3.27 0.40 12.02
N LYS A 88 2.62 -0.76 11.91
CA LYS A 88 3.31 -2.02 11.67
C LYS A 88 3.72 -2.20 10.20
N TYR A 89 2.86 -1.80 9.26
CA TYR A 89 3.02 -2.12 7.84
C TYR A 89 3.15 -0.89 6.94
N GLY A 90 2.87 0.32 7.45
CA GLY A 90 2.91 1.56 6.67
C GLY A 90 1.70 1.76 5.76
N TYR A 91 0.63 0.97 5.90
CA TYR A 91 -0.61 1.19 5.14
C TYR A 91 -1.35 2.44 5.64
N GLY A 92 -1.80 3.28 4.71
CA GLY A 92 -2.78 4.31 5.04
C GLY A 92 -4.06 3.68 5.58
N ASN A 93 -4.74 4.36 6.50
CA ASN A 93 -6.02 3.91 7.05
C ASN A 93 -7.10 4.98 6.83
N THR A 94 -8.36 4.57 6.96
CA THR A 94 -9.54 5.44 6.75
C THR A 94 -10.17 5.91 8.06
N THR A 95 -9.59 5.56 9.21
CA THR A 95 -10.17 5.76 10.54
C THR A 95 -9.52 6.93 11.30
N SER A 96 -8.35 7.39 10.87
CA SER A 96 -7.66 8.54 11.44
C SER A 96 -7.03 9.40 10.34
N LYS A 97 -6.91 10.70 10.63
CA LYS A 97 -6.17 11.62 9.76
C LYS A 97 -4.68 11.42 10.00
N THR A 98 -3.95 11.00 8.98
CA THR A 98 -2.48 10.90 9.07
C THR A 98 -1.85 12.29 8.87
N GLU A 99 -0.86 12.63 9.70
CA GLU A 99 0.04 13.75 9.43
C GLU A 99 1.14 13.27 8.47
N GLY A 100 0.94 13.53 7.19
CA GLY A 100 1.77 13.07 6.09
C GLY A 100 1.08 13.40 4.77
N LEU A 101 1.87 13.53 3.70
CA LEU A 101 1.52 14.09 2.38
C LEU A 101 0.01 14.09 2.08
N ASP A 102 -0.50 15.29 1.80
CA ASP A 102 -1.87 15.67 1.44
C ASP A 102 -2.33 15.09 0.08
N TYR A 103 -1.84 13.89 -0.27
CA TYR A 103 -1.91 13.23 -1.57
C TYR A 103 -3.28 13.27 -2.24
N ALA A 104 -4.37 13.33 -1.46
CA ALA A 104 -5.74 13.49 -1.97
C ALA A 104 -5.88 14.66 -2.97
N ASP A 105 -5.07 15.71 -2.84
CA ASP A 105 -5.12 16.90 -3.72
C ASP A 105 -4.35 16.72 -5.04
N ARG A 106 -3.54 15.65 -5.18
CA ARG A 106 -2.72 15.34 -6.37
C ARG A 106 -3.01 13.98 -7.00
N LEU A 107 -4.00 13.26 -6.47
CA LEU A 107 -4.53 12.06 -7.12
C LEU A 107 -5.39 12.47 -8.31
N THR A 108 -5.05 11.95 -9.49
CA THR A 108 -5.95 11.98 -10.64
C THR A 108 -6.89 10.78 -10.51
N TRP A 109 -8.18 11.05 -10.27
CA TRP A 109 -9.26 10.06 -10.19
C TRP A 109 -9.74 9.64 -11.58
#